data_AF-A0A956IBK9-F1
#
_entry.id   AF-A0A956IBK9-F1
#
_cell.length_a   1.000
_cell.length_b   1.000
_cell.length_c   1.000
_cell.angle_alpha   90.00
_cell.angle_beta   90.00
_cell.angle_gamma   90.00
#
_symmetry.space_group_name_H-M   'P 1'
#
loop_
_entity.id
_entity.type
_entity.pdbx_description
1 polymer ?
#
loop_
_entity_poly.entity_id
_entity_poly.type
_entity_poly.pdbx_seq_one_letter_code
_entity_poly.pdbx_strand_id
1 'polypeptide(L)'
;MALKDLITKKGLELMQDPRVAKLMQDERVMKAMMQAIQLRGRVQENFDQRVEDLAKTLNLATMKEIRELKRNLRKMEQDLAKAKAEARAAKEALAAD
;
A
#
# COMPACT_ATOMS: atom_id res chain seq x y z
N MET A 1 9.28 -6.74 18.46
CA MET A 1 10.56 -6.33 19.08
C MET A 1 11.59 -7.45 18.98
N ALA A 2 11.29 -8.70 19.36
CA ALA A 2 12.21 -9.84 19.31
C ALA A 2 13.03 -10.02 18.00
N LEU A 3 12.43 -9.90 16.81
CA LEU A 3 13.17 -10.02 15.54
C LEU A 3 14.17 -8.87 15.34
N LYS A 4 13.76 -7.64 15.67
CA LYS A 4 14.64 -6.46 15.62
C LYS A 4 15.78 -6.61 16.62
N ASP A 5 15.49 -7.05 17.84
CA ASP A 5 16.50 -7.23 18.89
C ASP A 5 17.51 -8.33 18.54
N LEU A 6 17.04 -9.42 17.91
CA LEU A 6 17.88 -10.51 17.42
C LEU A 6 18.78 -10.07 16.25
N ILE A 7 18.25 -9.26 15.33
CA ILE A 7 19.03 -8.64 14.24
C ILE A 7 20.05 -7.65 14.81
N THR A 8 19.67 -6.84 15.79
CA THR A 8 20.57 -5.85 16.40
C THR A 8 21.71 -6.54 17.17
N LYS A 9 21.39 -7.58 17.97
CA LYS A 9 22.40 -8.37 18.70
C LYS A 9 23.37 -9.07 17.75
N LYS A 10 22.84 -9.81 16.76
CA LYS A 10 23.68 -10.51 15.78
C LYS A 10 24.48 -9.55 14.89
N GLY A 11 23.93 -8.38 14.59
CA GLY A 11 24.66 -7.32 13.88
C GLY A 11 25.84 -6.80 14.68
N LEU A 12 25.67 -6.60 15.99
CA LEU A 12 26.75 -6.18 16.88
C LEU A 12 27.87 -7.24 16.99
N GLU A 13 27.49 -8.51 17.10
CA GLU A 13 28.42 -9.65 17.14
C GLU A 13 29.20 -9.80 15.82
N LEU A 14 28.54 -9.63 14.68
CA LEU A 14 29.17 -9.66 13.36
C LEU A 14 30.19 -8.53 13.16
N MET A 15 29.92 -7.33 13.67
CA MET A 15 30.88 -6.21 13.56
C MET A 15 32.12 -6.39 14.44
N GLN A 16 32.02 -7.21 15.50
CA GLN A 16 33.12 -7.53 16.40
C GLN A 16 33.98 -8.69 15.88
N ASP A 17 33.54 -9.41 14.84
CA ASP A 17 34.32 -10.49 14.24
C ASP A 17 35.48 -9.91 13.40
N PRO A 18 36.75 -10.22 13.75
CA PRO A 18 37.93 -9.75 13.01
C PRO A 18 37.94 -10.20 11.54
N ARG A 19 37.16 -11.23 11.16
CA ARG A 19 37.00 -11.67 9.77
C ARG A 19 36.10 -10.73 8.97
N VAL A 20 35.06 -10.18 9.59
CA VAL A 20 34.18 -9.18 8.95
C VAL A 20 34.93 -7.87 8.78
N ALA A 21 35.73 -7.48 9.77
CA ALA A 21 36.62 -6.33 9.65
C ALA A 21 37.60 -6.48 8.46
N LYS A 22 38.19 -7.66 8.27
CA LYS A 22 39.06 -7.95 7.11
C LYS A 22 38.31 -7.96 5.78
N LEU A 23 37.08 -8.47 5.74
CA LEU A 23 36.25 -8.45 4.54
C LEU A 23 35.84 -7.03 4.16
N MET A 24 35.55 -6.16 5.12
CA MET A 24 35.28 -4.74 4.87
C MET A 24 36.51 -3.97 4.35
N GLN A 25 37.72 -4.43 4.70
CA GLN A 25 38.98 -3.87 4.18
C GLN A 25 39.27 -4.30 2.73
N ASP A 26 38.60 -5.34 2.23
CA ASP A 26 38.72 -5.75 0.83
C ASP A 26 37.93 -4.78 -0.06
N GLU A 27 38.62 -4.09 -0.97
CA GLU A 27 38.01 -3.17 -1.93
C GLU A 27 36.91 -3.82 -2.77
N ARG A 28 37.01 -5.12 -3.08
CA ARG A 28 36.03 -5.82 -3.92
C ARG A 28 34.72 -6.03 -3.16
N VAL A 29 34.81 -6.37 -1.88
CA VAL A 29 33.64 -6.57 -1.02
C VAL A 29 32.96 -5.24 -0.75
N MET A 30 33.74 -4.21 -0.41
CA MET A 30 33.22 -2.87 -0.18
C MET A 30 32.55 -2.29 -1.45
N LYS A 31 33.17 -2.48 -2.62
CA LYS A 31 32.58 -2.05 -3.91
C LYS A 31 31.31 -2.82 -4.23
N ALA A 32 31.27 -4.13 -4.02
CA ALA A 32 30.07 -4.94 -4.23
C ALA A 32 28.94 -4.53 -3.27
N MET A 33 29.26 -4.26 -2.00
CA MET A 33 28.28 -3.78 -1.02
C MET A 33 27.75 -2.40 -1.39
N MET A 34 28.63 -1.47 -1.78
CA MET A 34 28.23 -0.14 -2.26
C MET A 34 27.34 -0.25 -3.50
N GLN A 35 27.69 -1.10 -4.46
CA GLN A 35 26.87 -1.36 -5.64
C GLN A 35 25.51 -1.95 -5.25
N ALA A 36 25.45 -2.88 -4.30
CA ALA A 36 24.20 -3.45 -3.82
C ALA A 36 23.32 -2.42 -3.11
N ILE A 37 23.90 -1.55 -2.28
CA ILE A 37 23.19 -0.44 -1.61
C ILE A 37 22.64 0.54 -2.65
N GLN A 38 23.47 0.94 -3.62
CA GLN A 38 23.05 1.83 -4.71
C GLN A 38 22.00 1.19 -5.62
N LEU A 39 22.09 -0.11 -5.87
CA LEU A 39 21.11 -0.86 -6.66
C LEU A 39 19.78 -0.93 -5.90
N ARG A 40 19.82 -1.21 -4.59
CA ARG A 40 18.62 -1.19 -3.73
C ARG A 40 17.97 0.19 -3.71
N GLY A 41 18.76 1.26 -3.53
CA GLY A 41 18.27 2.63 -3.56
C GLY A 41 17.61 2.95 -4.90
N ARG A 42 18.29 2.65 -6.01
CA ARG A 42 17.74 2.83 -7.37
C ARG A 42 16.51 1.97 -7.64
N VAL A 43 16.45 0.74 -7.13
CA VAL A 43 15.26 -0.12 -7.28
C VAL A 43 14.09 0.42 -6.47
N GLN A 44 14.32 0.91 -5.25
CA GLN A 44 13.27 1.57 -4.46
C GLN A 44 12.79 2.85 -5.13
N GLU A 45 13.69 3.75 -5.54
CA GLU A 45 13.33 4.98 -6.26
C GLU A 45 12.60 4.70 -7.58
N ASN A 46 13.09 3.74 -8.38
CA ASN A 46 12.45 3.37 -9.65
C ASN A 46 11.10 2.68 -9.44
N PHE A 47 10.93 1.92 -8.35
CA PHE A 47 9.65 1.28 -8.02
C PHE A 47 8.65 2.31 -7.53
N ASP A 48 9.07 3.24 -6.66
CA ASP A 48 8.24 4.34 -6.15
C ASP A 48 7.83 5.30 -7.28
N GLN A 49 8.76 5.66 -8.17
CA GLN A 49 8.45 6.46 -9.36
C GLN A 49 7.53 5.74 -10.34
N ARG A 50 7.72 4.43 -10.56
CA ARG A 50 6.80 3.66 -11.41
C ARG A 50 5.41 3.55 -10.78
N VAL A 51 5.30 3.41 -9.47
CA VAL A 51 4.00 3.43 -8.77
C VAL A 51 3.34 4.81 -8.90
N GLU A 52 4.11 5.89 -8.77
CA GLU A 52 3.62 7.26 -8.91
C GLU A 52 3.19 7.59 -10.35
N ASP A 53 3.97 7.17 -11.35
CA ASP A 53 3.67 7.38 -12.76
C ASP A 53 2.51 6.49 -13.23
N LEU A 54 2.40 5.26 -12.73
CA LEU A 54 1.22 4.39 -12.95
C LEU A 54 -0.02 4.98 -12.29
N ALA A 55 0.09 5.58 -11.09
CA ALA A 55 -1.00 6.28 -10.44
C ALA A 55 -1.48 7.50 -11.24
N LYS A 56 -0.54 8.25 -11.84
CA LYS A 56 -0.84 9.41 -12.70
C LYS A 56 -1.43 9.01 -14.06
N THR A 57 -0.87 8.00 -14.73
CA THR A 57 -1.27 7.60 -16.10
C THR A 57 -2.56 6.81 -16.16
N LEU A 58 -2.86 6.01 -15.14
CA LEU A 58 -4.10 5.25 -15.09
C LEU A 58 -5.24 6.01 -14.40
N ASN A 59 -5.02 7.26 -13.97
CA ASN A 59 -5.97 8.06 -13.17
C ASN A 59 -6.68 7.16 -12.13
N LEU A 60 -5.89 6.34 -11.43
CA LEU A 60 -6.32 5.06 -10.91
C LEU A 60 -6.94 5.22 -9.52
N ALA A 61 -8.28 5.18 -9.46
CA ALA A 61 -9.09 4.31 -8.62
C ALA A 61 -8.41 3.88 -7.31
N THR A 62 -8.00 4.85 -6.51
CA THR A 62 -7.46 4.58 -5.18
C THR A 62 -8.51 3.81 -4.40
N MET A 63 -8.12 2.99 -3.42
CA MET A 63 -9.07 2.36 -2.48
C MET A 63 -10.10 3.35 -1.91
N LYS A 64 -9.75 4.64 -1.88
CA LYS A 64 -10.62 5.76 -1.53
C LYS A 64 -11.75 5.98 -2.55
N GLU A 65 -11.47 5.96 -3.85
CA GLU A 65 -12.49 6.07 -4.91
C GLU A 65 -13.39 4.83 -4.97
N ILE A 66 -12.85 3.63 -4.78
CA ILE A 66 -13.68 2.41 -4.65
C ILE A 66 -14.59 2.51 -3.43
N ARG A 67 -14.08 3.04 -2.32
CA ARG A 67 -14.86 3.27 -1.09
C ARG A 67 -15.94 4.34 -1.29
N GLU A 68 -15.63 5.40 -2.03
CA GLU A 68 -16.56 6.48 -2.38
C GLU A 68 -17.66 5.98 -3.33
N LEU A 69 -17.29 5.20 -4.35
CA LEU A 69 -18.24 4.57 -5.27
C LEU A 69 -19.20 3.64 -4.54
N LYS A 70 -18.68 2.79 -3.63
CA LYS A 70 -19.50 1.93 -2.77
C LYS A 70 -20.42 2.73 -1.85
N ARG A 71 -19.98 3.89 -1.35
CA ARG A 71 -20.80 4.76 -0.50
C ARG A 71 -21.95 5.39 -1.29
N ASN A 72 -21.67 5.84 -2.51
CA ASN A 72 -22.66 6.43 -3.40
C ASN A 72 -23.68 5.39 -3.88
N LEU A 73 -23.24 4.17 -4.19
CA LEU A 73 -24.11 3.05 -4.55
C LEU A 73 -25.12 2.75 -3.43
N ARG A 74 -24.65 2.60 -2.18
CA ARG A 74 -25.53 2.35 -1.02
C ARG A 74 -26.57 3.46 -0.81
N LYS A 75 -26.18 4.71 -1.04
CA LYS A 75 -27.10 5.85 -0.92
C LYS A 75 -28.20 5.78 -1.98
N MET A 76 -27.83 5.49 -3.23
CA MET A 76 -28.81 5.28 -4.31
C MET A 76 -29.74 4.09 -4.03
N GLU A 77 -29.22 2.98 -3.49
CA GLU A 77 -30.04 1.83 -3.10
C GLU A 77 -31.08 2.20 -2.03
N GLN A 78 -30.69 3.01 -1.03
CA GLN A 78 -31.60 3.48 0.01
C GLN A 78 -32.67 4.43 -0.54
N ASP A 79 -32.27 5.39 -1.38
CA ASP A 79 -33.20 6.36 -1.97
C ASP A 79 -34.21 5.64 -2.88
N LEU A 80 -33.76 4.64 -3.63
CA LEU A 80 -34.63 3.81 -4.48
C LEU A 80 -35.57 2.94 -3.64
N ALA A 81 -35.12 2.40 -2.51
CA ALA A 81 -35.97 1.65 -1.58
C ALA A 81 -37.06 2.54 -0.96
N LYS A 82 -36.71 3.76 -0.54
CA LYS A 82 -37.66 4.75 -0.04
C LYS A 82 -38.69 5.15 -1.09
N ALA A 83 -38.24 5.51 -2.29
CA ALA A 83 -39.14 5.87 -3.40
C ALA A 83 -40.09 4.72 -3.76
N LYS A 84 -39.61 3.47 -3.73
CA LYS A 84 -40.47 2.29 -3.93
C LYS A 84 -41.50 2.11 -2.80
N ALA A 85 -41.12 2.37 -1.55
CA ALA A 85 -42.03 2.28 -0.42
C ALA A 85 -43.10 3.38 -0.47
N GLU A 86 -42.71 4.61 -0.78
CA GLU A 86 -43.61 5.75 -0.98
C GLU A 86 -44.57 5.50 -2.15
N ALA A 87 -44.06 4.98 -3.28
CA ALA A 87 -44.89 4.63 -4.42
C ALA A 87 -45.88 3.50 -4.11
N ARG A 88 -45.52 2.55 -3.23
CA ARG A 88 -46.44 1.50 -2.76
C ARG A 88 -47.51 2.07 -1.83
N ALA A 89 -47.10 2.87 -0.85
CA ALA A 89 -48.03 3.53 0.07
C ALA A 89 -49.02 4.45 -0.67
N ALA A 90 -48.55 5.19 -1.68
CA ALA A 90 -49.41 6.03 -2.52
C ALA A 90 -50.39 5.19 -3.36
N LYS A 91 -49.95 4.04 -3.89
CA LYS A 91 -50.83 3.11 -4.60
C LYS A 91 -51.86 2.45 -3.70
N GLU A 92 -51.49 2.13 -2.46
CA GLU A 92 -52.39 1.55 -1.46
C GLU A 92 -53.41 2.59 -0.96
N ALA A 93 -52.99 3.84 -0.77
CA ALA A 93 -53.90 4.94 -0.45
C ALA A 93 -54.91 5.21 -1.59
N LEU A 94 -54.44 5.24 -2.85
CA LEU A 94 -55.31 5.38 -4.03
C LEU A 94 -56.22 4.18 -4.29
N ALA A 95 -55.94 3.02 -3.68
CA ALA A 95 -56.78 1.82 -3.78
C ALA A 95 -57.74 1.67 -2.60
N ALA A 96 -57.57 2.49 -1.55
CA ALA A 96 -58.40 2.52 -0.35
C ALA A 96 -59.42 3.67 -0.35
N ASP A 97 -59.23 4.69 -1.20
CA ASP A 97 -60.26 5.66 -1.63
C ASP A 97 -61.12 5.09 -2.78
#